data_AF-A0A936B4P3-F1
#
_entry.id   AF-A0A936B4P3-F1
#
_cell.length_a   1.000
_cell.length_b   1.000
_cell.length_c   1.000
_cell.angle_alpha   90.00
_cell.angle_beta   90.00
_cell.angle_gamma   90.00
#
_symmetry.space_group_name_H-M   'P 1'
#
loop_
_entity.id
_entity.type
_entity.pdbx_description
1 polymer ?
#
loop_
_entity_poly.entity_id
_entity_poly.type
_entity_poly.pdbx_seq_one_letter_code
_entity_poly.pdbx_strand_id
1 'polypeptide(L)'
;MKGFAGFPNGKLKSVPVPSLFFSDLLPIIDNLPELKVTLYAFWALTHKEGDVRYLRLADFMGDVQLLRGLADSPTEAAKVLLDALERAVARGTFLHVTVGTVDGNLDLYFINTEKGRAAVDGITRGAWRPTLDPDEVVSVLVERPNIFVLYEQNIGALTPIIADELRDAEQNYPARWIEEAIEAAVTNNVRKWRYVLGILERWKTEGKEDATSSRVSTTSAKRYLSDQFKDIIER
;
A
#
# COMPACT_ATOMS: atom_id res chain seq x y z
N MET A 1 -9.64 23.27 4.74
CA MET A 1 -9.74 21.85 4.29
C MET A 1 -8.86 21.70 3.05
N LYS A 2 -8.07 20.63 2.95
CA LYS A 2 -7.49 20.25 1.64
C LYS A 2 -8.64 19.76 0.76
N GLY A 3 -8.79 20.33 -0.43
CA GLY A 3 -9.81 19.90 -1.39
C GLY A 3 -9.44 18.56 -2.03
N PHE A 4 -10.43 17.73 -2.31
CA PHE A 4 -10.30 16.57 -3.19
C PHE A 4 -10.74 16.98 -4.60
N ALA A 5 -9.85 16.87 -5.58
CA ALA A 5 -10.08 17.34 -6.95
C ALA A 5 -11.05 16.46 -7.77
N GLY A 6 -11.51 15.34 -7.20
CA GLY A 6 -12.32 14.34 -7.87
C GLY A 6 -11.48 13.18 -8.42
N PHE A 7 -12.17 12.21 -9.00
CA PHE A 7 -11.55 11.06 -9.65
C PHE A 7 -11.21 11.39 -11.13
N PRO A 8 -10.03 11.03 -11.64
CA PRO A 8 -9.67 11.31 -13.02
C PRO A 8 -10.49 10.47 -14.01
N ASN A 9 -10.69 11.00 -15.21
CA ASN A 9 -11.35 10.26 -16.30
C ASN A 9 -10.48 9.08 -16.77
N GLY A 10 -11.11 7.94 -17.08
CA GLY A 10 -10.43 6.75 -17.63
C GLY A 10 -10.85 5.46 -16.93
N LYS A 11 -10.19 4.35 -17.30
CA LYS A 11 -10.35 3.06 -16.61
C LYS A 11 -9.56 3.09 -15.31
N LEU A 12 -10.24 3.42 -14.21
CA LEU A 12 -9.66 3.32 -12.88
C LEU A 12 -9.70 1.88 -12.38
N LYS A 13 -8.68 1.47 -11.64
CA LYS A 13 -8.70 0.19 -10.93
C LYS A 13 -9.82 0.24 -9.88
N SER A 14 -10.69 -0.77 -9.91
CA SER A 14 -11.77 -0.91 -8.93
C SER A 14 -11.34 -1.89 -7.85
N VAL A 15 -11.67 -1.55 -6.61
CA VAL A 15 -11.53 -2.46 -5.47
C VAL A 15 -12.87 -3.17 -5.28
N PRO A 16 -12.95 -4.49 -5.45
CA PRO A 16 -14.18 -5.22 -5.16
C PRO A 16 -14.48 -5.18 -3.66
N VAL A 17 -15.60 -4.56 -3.30
CA VAL A 17 -16.16 -4.59 -1.95
C VAL A 17 -17.44 -5.43 -1.98
N PRO A 18 -17.59 -6.45 -1.11
CA PRO A 18 -18.80 -7.27 -1.09
C PRO A 18 -20.06 -6.42 -0.86
N SER A 19 -21.17 -6.71 -1.53
CA SER A 19 -22.42 -5.95 -1.31
C SER A 19 -22.91 -6.01 0.14
N LEU A 20 -22.65 -7.13 0.84
CA LEU A 20 -22.92 -7.30 2.27
C LEU A 20 -22.18 -6.30 3.16
N PHE A 21 -21.07 -5.73 2.68
CA PHE A 21 -20.43 -4.61 3.37
C PHE A 21 -21.43 -3.46 3.55
N PHE A 22 -22.16 -3.09 2.50
CA PHE A 22 -23.05 -1.93 2.55
C PHE A 22 -24.37 -2.21 3.28
N SER A 23 -24.89 -3.44 3.19
CA SER A 23 -26.17 -3.79 3.82
C SER A 23 -26.05 -4.19 5.29
N ASP A 24 -24.97 -4.89 5.66
CA ASP A 24 -24.89 -5.56 6.97
C ASP A 24 -23.78 -4.95 7.83
N LEU A 25 -22.58 -4.78 7.27
CA LEU A 25 -21.40 -4.39 8.05
C LEU A 25 -21.29 -2.87 8.26
N LEU A 26 -21.46 -2.07 7.21
CA LEU A 26 -21.34 -0.61 7.26
C LEU A 26 -22.33 0.02 8.27
N PRO A 27 -23.60 -0.40 8.37
CA PRO A 27 -24.53 0.17 9.34
C PRO A 27 -24.15 -0.06 10.80
N ILE A 28 -23.36 -1.10 11.09
CA ILE A 28 -22.96 -1.41 12.46
C ILE A 28 -21.59 -0.83 12.82
N ILE A 29 -20.75 -0.44 11.85
CA ILE A 29 -19.48 0.25 12.11
C ILE A 29 -19.77 1.68 12.57
N ASP A 30 -19.45 1.96 13.83
CA ASP A 30 -19.68 3.24 14.52
C ASP A 30 -18.39 4.03 14.78
N ASN A 31 -17.24 3.50 14.37
CA ASN A 31 -15.93 4.09 14.56
C ASN A 31 -15.26 4.41 13.21
N LEU A 32 -14.85 5.68 13.02
CA LEU A 32 -14.25 6.13 11.76
C LEU A 32 -12.87 5.49 11.48
N PRO A 33 -11.94 5.39 12.45
CA PRO A 33 -10.72 4.60 12.29
C PRO A 33 -10.97 3.15 11.84
N GLU A 34 -11.90 2.45 12.49
CA GLU A 34 -12.30 1.09 12.12
C GLU A 34 -12.77 1.01 10.66
N LEU A 35 -13.62 1.94 10.23
CA LEU A 35 -14.08 2.02 8.85
C LEU A 35 -12.92 2.22 7.86
N LYS A 36 -12.00 3.14 8.16
CA LYS A 36 -10.82 3.41 7.31
C LYS A 36 -9.93 2.17 7.18
N VAL A 37 -9.66 1.49 8.29
CA VAL A 37 -8.83 0.27 8.31
C VAL A 37 -9.54 -0.88 7.58
N THR A 38 -10.86 -1.01 7.71
CA THR A 38 -11.67 -2.01 6.99
C THR A 38 -11.59 -1.82 5.48
N LEU A 39 -11.81 -0.59 5.00
CA LEU A 39 -11.72 -0.25 3.58
C LEU A 39 -10.30 -0.42 3.04
N TYR A 40 -9.30 0.01 3.82
CA TYR A 40 -7.90 -0.20 3.50
C TYR A 40 -7.59 -1.69 3.32
N ALA A 41 -8.08 -2.55 4.21
CA ALA A 41 -7.83 -3.98 4.12
C ALA A 41 -8.43 -4.59 2.84
N PHE A 42 -9.64 -4.19 2.43
CA PHE A 42 -10.22 -4.64 1.15
C PHE A 42 -9.35 -4.27 -0.04
N TRP A 43 -8.81 -3.04 -0.07
CA TRP A 43 -7.90 -2.60 -1.12
C TRP A 43 -6.54 -3.32 -1.03
N ALA A 44 -5.92 -3.42 0.14
CA ALA A 44 -4.59 -4.01 0.29
C ALA A 44 -4.60 -5.50 -0.08
N LEU A 45 -5.67 -6.23 0.25
CA LEU A 45 -5.80 -7.65 -0.07
C LEU A 45 -6.02 -7.94 -1.56
N THR A 46 -6.49 -6.98 -2.37
CA THR A 46 -6.56 -7.20 -3.82
C THR A 46 -5.19 -7.20 -4.49
N HIS A 47 -4.17 -6.70 -3.79
CA HIS A 47 -2.79 -6.66 -4.23
C HIS A 47 -1.96 -7.84 -3.70
N LYS A 48 -2.56 -8.74 -2.89
CA LYS A 48 -1.91 -9.96 -2.41
C LYS A 48 -2.22 -11.11 -3.37
N GLU A 49 -1.18 -11.82 -3.77
CA GLU A 49 -1.29 -13.04 -4.56
C GLU A 49 -1.50 -14.26 -3.66
N GLY A 50 -1.96 -15.36 -4.25
CA GLY A 50 -2.23 -16.61 -3.55
C GLY A 50 -3.69 -16.83 -3.15
N ASP A 51 -3.98 -18.08 -2.79
CA ASP A 51 -5.33 -18.57 -2.48
C ASP A 51 -5.83 -18.10 -1.11
N VAL A 52 -4.90 -17.84 -0.18
CA VAL A 52 -5.17 -17.36 1.18
C VAL A 52 -4.43 -16.04 1.37
N ARG A 53 -5.19 -14.95 1.49
CA ARG A 53 -4.66 -13.59 1.59
C ARG A 53 -4.81 -13.07 3.01
N TYR A 54 -3.77 -12.43 3.51
CA TYR A 54 -3.72 -11.83 4.84
C TYR A 54 -2.89 -10.55 4.82
N LEU A 55 -3.05 -9.75 5.86
CA LEU A 55 -2.23 -8.57 6.14
C LEU A 55 -1.50 -8.77 7.47
N ARG A 56 -0.25 -8.35 7.53
CA ARG A 56 0.50 -8.29 8.78
C ARG A 56 0.26 -6.96 9.47
N LEU A 57 0.43 -6.89 10.80
CA LEU A 57 0.46 -5.60 11.50
C LEU A 57 1.47 -4.63 10.85
N ALA A 58 2.64 -5.14 10.46
CA ALA A 58 3.67 -4.38 9.75
C ALA A 58 3.20 -3.83 8.40
N ASP A 59 2.27 -4.49 7.70
CA ASP A 59 1.74 -3.99 6.43
C ASP A 59 0.90 -2.72 6.66
N PHE A 60 0.10 -2.67 7.74
CA PHE A 60 -0.65 -1.47 8.12
C PHE A 60 0.26 -0.36 8.67
N MET A 61 1.22 -0.72 9.54
CA MET A 61 2.15 0.25 10.14
C MET A 61 3.13 0.84 9.12
N GLY A 62 3.44 0.11 8.04
CA GLY A 62 4.30 0.59 6.97
C GLY A 62 3.62 1.61 6.04
N ASP A 63 2.29 1.73 6.09
CA ASP A 63 1.55 2.60 5.19
C ASP A 63 1.34 4.00 5.76
N VAL A 64 2.17 4.93 5.30
CA VAL A 64 2.16 6.33 5.73
C VAL A 64 0.84 7.03 5.38
N GLN A 65 0.17 6.66 4.29
CA GLN A 65 -1.09 7.30 3.90
C GLN A 65 -2.24 6.85 4.79
N LEU A 66 -2.30 5.55 5.11
CA LEU A 66 -3.23 5.03 6.11
C LEU A 66 -3.03 5.75 7.45
N LEU A 67 -1.80 5.77 7.97
CA LEU A 67 -1.50 6.35 9.28
C LEU A 67 -1.82 7.85 9.36
N ARG A 68 -1.48 8.63 8.32
CA ARG A 68 -1.89 10.05 8.21
C ARG A 68 -3.40 10.23 8.20
N GLY A 69 -4.13 9.24 7.71
CA GLY A 69 -5.59 9.22 7.74
C GLY A 69 -6.16 8.95 9.13
N LEU A 70 -5.38 8.41 10.07
CA LEU A 70 -5.84 8.03 11.41
C LEU A 70 -5.56 9.11 12.46
N ALA A 71 -4.37 9.70 12.45
CA ALA A 71 -4.02 10.81 13.35
C ALA A 71 -2.88 11.69 12.79
N ASP A 72 -2.69 12.87 13.39
CA ASP A 72 -1.67 13.83 12.96
C ASP A 72 -0.23 13.41 13.34
N SER A 73 -0.07 12.67 14.44
CA SER A 73 1.24 12.19 14.89
C SER A 73 1.40 10.69 14.62
N PRO A 74 2.60 10.22 14.19
CA PRO A 74 2.83 8.80 13.93
C PRO A 74 2.55 7.89 15.13
N THR A 75 2.91 8.34 16.35
CA THR A 75 2.73 7.57 17.58
C THR A 75 1.25 7.43 17.93
N GLU A 76 0.46 8.49 17.76
CA GLU A 76 -0.98 8.42 17.99
C GLU A 76 -1.68 7.61 16.90
N ALA A 77 -1.27 7.77 15.63
CA ALA A 77 -1.81 7.01 14.52
C ALA A 77 -1.63 5.51 14.71
N ALA A 78 -0.48 5.08 15.26
CA ALA A 78 -0.23 3.68 15.61
C ALA A 78 -1.18 3.17 16.70
N LYS A 79 -1.45 3.95 17.75
CA LYS A 79 -2.42 3.56 18.79
C LYS A 79 -3.84 3.48 18.24
N VAL A 80 -4.23 4.47 17.44
CA VAL A 80 -5.54 4.50 16.77
C VAL A 80 -5.70 3.33 15.80
N LEU A 81 -4.64 2.95 15.09
CA LEU A 81 -4.63 1.77 14.23
C LEU A 81 -4.85 0.49 15.03
N LEU A 82 -4.16 0.32 16.16
CA LEU A 82 -4.32 -0.86 17.02
C LEU A 82 -5.74 -0.96 17.60
N ASP A 83 -6.30 0.13 18.13
CA ASP A 83 -7.70 0.19 18.59
C ASP A 83 -8.69 -0.12 17.44
N ALA A 84 -8.44 0.41 16.24
CA ALA A 84 -9.28 0.14 15.07
C ALA A 84 -9.24 -1.33 14.64
N LEU A 85 -8.06 -1.97 14.68
CA LEU A 85 -7.90 -3.39 14.39
C LEU A 85 -8.59 -4.25 15.45
N GLU A 86 -8.45 -3.92 16.73
CA GLU A 86 -9.13 -4.62 17.83
C GLU A 86 -10.66 -4.54 17.68
N ARG A 87 -11.20 -3.36 17.35
CA ARG A 87 -12.63 -3.18 17.06
C ARG A 87 -13.08 -4.03 15.87
N ALA A 88 -12.32 -4.01 14.77
CA ALA A 88 -12.65 -4.78 13.57
C ALA A 88 -12.63 -6.29 13.83
N VAL A 89 -11.73 -6.77 14.70
CA VAL A 89 -11.69 -8.16 15.16
C VAL A 89 -12.88 -8.47 16.08
N ALA A 90 -13.16 -7.62 17.07
CA ALA A 90 -14.28 -7.78 17.99
C ALA A 90 -15.63 -7.78 17.26
N ARG A 91 -15.76 -6.98 16.19
CA ARG A 91 -16.95 -6.96 15.32
C ARG A 91 -17.05 -8.20 14.44
N GLY A 92 -15.96 -8.95 14.27
CA GLY A 92 -15.89 -10.10 13.39
C GLY A 92 -15.74 -9.72 11.92
N THR A 93 -15.32 -8.49 11.60
CA THR A 93 -14.89 -8.11 10.24
C THR A 93 -13.58 -8.81 9.90
N PHE A 94 -12.65 -8.80 10.87
CA PHE A 94 -11.37 -9.47 10.77
C PHE A 94 -11.28 -10.67 11.69
N LEU A 95 -10.39 -11.58 11.32
CA LEU A 95 -9.87 -12.64 12.17
C LEU A 95 -8.41 -12.33 12.44
N HIS A 96 -7.98 -12.51 13.68
CA HIS A 96 -6.60 -12.27 14.11
C HIS A 96 -5.98 -13.55 14.65
N VAL A 97 -4.72 -13.78 14.29
CA VAL A 97 -3.91 -14.89 14.81
C VAL A 97 -2.47 -14.43 14.95
N THR A 98 -1.88 -14.78 16.08
CA THR A 98 -0.46 -14.53 16.37
C THR A 98 0.33 -15.81 16.11
N VAL A 99 1.35 -15.72 15.27
CA VAL A 99 2.23 -16.84 14.93
C VAL A 99 3.62 -16.58 15.49
N GLY A 100 4.16 -17.52 16.26
CA GLY A 100 5.55 -17.45 16.73
C GLY A 100 6.53 -17.71 15.57
N THR A 101 7.47 -16.80 15.36
CA THR A 101 8.55 -16.90 14.37
C THR A 101 9.92 -16.81 15.05
N VAL A 102 11.00 -17.03 14.28
CA VAL A 102 12.38 -16.94 14.80
C VAL A 102 12.72 -15.52 15.28
N ASP A 103 12.11 -14.51 14.67
CA ASP A 103 12.35 -13.09 14.96
C ASP A 103 11.29 -12.48 15.93
N GLY A 104 10.39 -13.31 16.46
CA GLY A 104 9.33 -12.88 17.39
C GLY A 104 7.92 -13.29 16.96
N ASN A 105 6.92 -12.71 17.61
CA ASN A 105 5.52 -12.95 17.26
C ASN A 105 5.12 -12.13 16.02
N LEU A 106 4.30 -12.75 15.15
CA LEU A 106 3.75 -12.11 13.97
C LEU A 106 2.23 -12.10 14.03
N ASP A 107 1.65 -10.91 14.02
CA ASP A 107 0.21 -10.71 13.97
C ASP A 107 -0.31 -10.68 12.54
N LEU A 108 -1.22 -11.61 12.26
CA LEU A 108 -1.85 -11.79 10.95
C LEU A 108 -3.34 -11.47 11.05
N TYR A 109 -3.83 -10.71 10.08
CA TYR A 109 -5.22 -10.29 9.96
C TYR A 109 -5.81 -10.83 8.65
N PHE A 110 -6.96 -11.48 8.76
CA PHE A 110 -7.71 -12.04 7.64
C PHE A 110 -9.11 -11.41 7.61
N ILE A 111 -9.70 -11.25 6.42
CA ILE A 111 -11.15 -10.98 6.35
C ILE A 111 -11.89 -12.23 6.84
N ASN A 112 -12.94 -12.03 7.64
CA ASN A 112 -13.80 -13.11 8.14
C ASN A 112 -14.69 -13.72 7.04
N THR A 113 -14.04 -14.36 6.07
CA THR A 113 -14.65 -15.20 5.05
C THR A 113 -14.53 -16.66 5.46
N GLU A 114 -15.24 -17.56 4.77
CA GLU A 114 -15.06 -19.01 4.96
C GLU A 114 -13.60 -19.44 4.76
N LYS A 115 -12.94 -18.92 3.71
CA LYS A 115 -11.51 -19.16 3.46
C LYS A 115 -10.63 -18.61 4.58
N GLY A 116 -10.91 -17.40 5.07
CA GLY A 116 -10.19 -16.79 6.19
C GLY A 116 -10.28 -17.62 7.47
N ARG A 117 -11.48 -18.12 7.82
CA ARG A 117 -11.68 -19.01 8.97
C ARG A 117 -10.93 -20.32 8.82
N ALA A 118 -11.01 -20.95 7.64
CA ALA A 118 -10.27 -22.19 7.36
C ALA A 118 -8.74 -21.99 7.47
N ALA A 119 -8.23 -20.85 7.03
CA ALA A 119 -6.82 -20.49 7.16
C ALA A 119 -6.40 -20.34 8.62
N VAL A 120 -7.16 -19.58 9.42
CA VAL A 120 -6.89 -19.41 10.85
C VAL A 120 -6.91 -20.75 11.58
N ASP A 121 -7.93 -21.60 11.33
CA ASP A 121 -8.00 -22.94 11.89
C ASP A 121 -6.79 -23.81 11.50
N GLY A 122 -6.35 -23.71 10.24
CA GLY A 122 -5.17 -24.41 9.74
C GLY A 122 -3.88 -24.00 10.45
N ILE A 123 -3.72 -22.70 10.75
CA ILE A 123 -2.59 -22.15 11.53
C ILE A 123 -2.64 -22.67 12.96
N THR A 124 -3.79 -22.57 13.61
CA THR A 124 -3.97 -23.01 15.01
C THR A 124 -3.67 -24.50 15.19
N ARG A 125 -3.98 -25.32 14.17
CA ARG A 125 -3.68 -26.76 14.16
C ARG A 125 -2.28 -27.11 13.66
N GLY A 126 -1.48 -26.11 13.26
CA GLY A 126 -0.15 -26.31 12.68
C GLY A 126 -0.13 -26.97 11.30
N ALA A 127 -1.29 -27.13 10.66
CA ALA A 127 -1.47 -27.79 9.37
C ALA A 127 -1.15 -26.86 8.19
N TRP A 128 -1.15 -25.55 8.42
CA TRP A 128 -0.79 -24.54 7.43
C TRP A 128 0.14 -23.52 8.06
N ARG A 129 1.20 -23.15 7.33
CA ARG A 129 2.10 -22.06 7.71
C ARG A 129 1.99 -20.98 6.63
N PRO A 130 1.86 -19.70 7.02
CA PRO A 130 1.93 -18.62 6.06
C PRO A 130 3.27 -18.69 5.32
N THR A 131 3.30 -18.30 4.05
CA THR A 131 4.57 -18.08 3.34
C THR A 131 5.21 -16.85 3.97
N LEU A 132 6.11 -17.10 4.92
CA LEU A 132 6.85 -16.08 5.65
C LEU A 132 8.17 -15.89 4.92
N ASP A 133 8.16 -15.20 3.78
CA ASP A 133 9.41 -14.68 3.25
C ASP A 133 9.75 -13.41 4.07
N PRO A 134 10.78 -13.41 4.93
CA PRO A 134 11.10 -12.28 5.81
C PRO A 134 11.48 -11.01 5.04
N ASP A 135 11.85 -11.19 3.76
CA ASP A 135 12.17 -10.14 2.80
C ASP A 135 11.02 -9.79 1.85
N GLU A 136 9.91 -10.55 1.83
CA GLU A 136 8.62 -10.03 1.36
C GLU A 136 8.02 -9.12 2.43
N VAL A 137 8.71 -8.04 2.76
CA VAL A 137 7.97 -6.81 3.00
C VAL A 137 7.36 -6.51 1.65
N VAL A 138 6.08 -6.88 1.45
CA VAL A 138 5.27 -6.19 0.46
C VAL A 138 5.35 -4.76 0.93
N SER A 139 6.27 -3.99 0.34
CA SER A 139 6.06 -2.58 0.17
C SER A 139 4.68 -2.56 -0.47
N VAL A 140 3.66 -2.31 0.34
CA VAL A 140 2.37 -1.88 -0.18
C VAL A 140 2.79 -0.68 -0.98
N LEU A 141 2.91 -0.90 -2.30
CA LEU A 141 3.47 0.04 -3.23
C LEU A 141 2.72 1.31 -2.91
N VAL A 142 3.44 2.28 -2.32
CA VAL A 142 3.00 3.67 -2.15
C VAL A 142 2.12 3.91 -3.34
N GLU A 143 0.80 4.13 -3.16
CA GLU A 143 -0.11 4.34 -4.28
C GLU A 143 0.57 5.36 -5.17
N ARG A 144 1.19 4.87 -6.25
CA ARG A 144 2.08 5.72 -7.02
C ARG A 144 1.14 6.75 -7.58
N PRO A 145 1.41 8.04 -7.38
CA PRO A 145 0.51 9.04 -7.90
C PRO A 145 0.32 8.69 -9.37
N ASN A 146 -0.95 8.59 -9.79
CA ASN A 146 -1.29 8.25 -11.15
C ASN A 146 -0.39 9.09 -12.08
N ILE A 147 0.11 8.53 -13.20
CA ILE A 147 1.03 9.23 -14.10
C ILE A 147 0.59 10.68 -14.41
N PHE A 148 -0.73 10.91 -14.48
CA PHE A 148 -1.33 12.25 -14.59
C PHE A 148 -1.03 13.17 -13.39
N VAL A 149 -1.17 12.66 -12.16
CA VAL A 149 -0.85 13.39 -10.93
C VAL A 149 0.66 13.67 -10.82
N LEU A 150 1.50 12.69 -11.14
CA LEU A 150 2.96 12.88 -11.18
C LEU A 150 3.33 13.97 -12.20
N TYR A 151 2.69 13.96 -13.36
CA TYR A 151 2.88 14.95 -14.39
C TYR A 151 2.45 16.35 -13.94
N GLU A 152 1.24 16.49 -13.40
CA GLU A 152 0.70 17.80 -13.00
C GLU A 152 1.49 18.45 -11.86
N GLN A 153 1.97 17.64 -10.91
CA GLN A 153 2.73 18.15 -9.76
C GLN A 153 4.16 18.58 -10.13
N ASN A 154 4.76 17.97 -11.15
CA ASN A 154 6.20 18.10 -11.41
C ASN A 154 6.54 18.75 -12.76
N ILE A 155 5.69 18.58 -13.78
CA ILE A 155 5.96 18.98 -15.16
C ILE A 155 5.12 20.18 -15.58
N GLY A 156 3.79 20.08 -15.55
CA GLY A 156 2.92 21.17 -16.01
C GLY A 156 1.45 20.80 -16.15
N ALA A 157 0.65 21.69 -16.74
CA ALA A 157 -0.79 21.49 -16.87
C ALA A 157 -1.14 20.32 -17.80
N LEU A 158 -2.13 19.51 -17.40
CA LEU A 158 -2.61 18.38 -18.18
C LEU A 158 -3.51 18.83 -19.33
N THR A 159 -2.97 18.84 -20.55
CA THR A 159 -3.75 19.10 -21.78
C THR A 159 -4.20 17.76 -22.41
N PRO A 160 -5.23 17.75 -23.27
CA PRO A 160 -5.70 16.51 -23.91
C PRO A 160 -4.61 15.75 -24.66
N ILE A 161 -3.74 16.47 -25.39
CA ILE A 161 -2.62 15.88 -26.14
C ILE A 161 -1.64 15.19 -25.19
N ILE A 162 -1.29 15.86 -24.08
CA ILE A 162 -0.41 15.28 -23.06
C ILE A 162 -1.08 14.07 -22.38
N ALA A 163 -2.39 14.12 -22.14
CA ALA A 163 -3.10 12.99 -21.54
C ALA A 163 -3.04 11.74 -22.43
N ASP A 164 -3.10 11.89 -23.75
CA ASP A 164 -2.91 10.80 -24.70
C ASP A 164 -1.47 10.27 -24.65
N GLU A 165 -0.47 11.17 -24.67
CA GLU A 165 0.95 10.79 -24.56
C GLU A 165 1.30 10.06 -23.24
N LEU A 166 0.66 10.44 -22.13
CA LEU A 166 0.82 9.77 -20.84
C LEU A 166 0.20 8.36 -20.84
N ARG A 167 -0.96 8.16 -21.49
CA ARG A 167 -1.55 6.82 -21.66
C ARG A 167 -0.68 5.92 -22.53
N ASP A 168 -0.09 6.49 -23.58
CA ASP A 168 0.85 5.76 -24.43
C ASP A 168 2.11 5.37 -23.63
N ALA A 169 2.62 6.24 -22.77
CA ALA A 169 3.74 5.92 -21.91
C ALA A 169 3.40 4.82 -20.89
N GLU A 170 2.22 4.86 -20.27
CA GLU A 170 1.76 3.83 -19.32
C GLU A 170 1.68 2.44 -19.96
N GLN A 171 1.33 2.35 -21.25
CA GLN A 171 1.28 1.09 -22.00
C GLN A 171 2.66 0.57 -22.41
N ASN A 172 3.61 1.48 -22.67
CA ASN A 172 4.89 1.16 -23.28
C ASN A 172 6.05 1.02 -22.28
N TYR A 173 5.89 1.50 -21.04
CA TYR A 173 6.97 1.53 -20.04
C TYR A 173 6.48 1.06 -18.66
N PRO A 174 7.32 0.37 -17.88
CA PRO A 174 7.00 0.05 -16.48
C PRO A 174 6.78 1.32 -15.65
N ALA A 175 5.79 1.33 -14.76
CA ALA A 175 5.48 2.49 -13.92
C ALA A 175 6.68 3.01 -13.09
N ARG A 176 7.61 2.12 -12.70
CA ARG A 176 8.86 2.52 -11.99
C ARG A 176 9.77 3.37 -12.86
N TRP A 177 9.85 3.09 -14.15
CA TRP A 177 10.66 3.88 -15.06
C TRP A 177 10.06 5.28 -15.26
N ILE A 178 8.74 5.36 -15.34
CA ILE A 178 8.06 6.65 -15.54
C ILE A 178 8.29 7.57 -14.34
N GLU A 179 8.13 7.06 -13.12
CA GLU A 179 8.38 7.81 -11.89
C GLU A 179 9.83 8.30 -11.80
N GLU A 180 10.80 7.41 -11.98
CA GLU A 180 12.22 7.76 -11.92
C GLU A 180 12.64 8.72 -13.04
N ALA A 181 12.05 8.61 -14.23
CA ALA A 181 12.32 9.53 -15.33
C ALA A 181 11.76 10.93 -15.06
N ILE A 182 10.59 11.04 -14.41
CA ILE A 182 10.02 12.32 -13.96
C ILE A 182 10.90 12.92 -12.85
N GLU A 183 11.34 12.11 -11.87
CA GLU A 183 12.23 12.56 -10.80
C GLU A 183 13.58 13.04 -11.36
N ALA A 184 14.16 12.31 -12.31
CA ALA A 184 15.37 12.74 -13.01
C ALA A 184 15.16 14.06 -13.75
N ALA A 185 14.01 14.26 -14.40
CA ALA A 185 13.67 15.52 -15.06
C ALA A 185 13.57 16.69 -14.08
N VAL A 186 12.93 16.49 -12.92
CA VAL A 186 12.82 17.50 -11.85
C VAL A 186 14.19 17.83 -11.26
N THR A 187 15.01 16.81 -10.99
CA THR A 187 16.37 16.96 -10.43
C THR A 187 17.27 17.75 -11.38
N ASN A 188 17.14 17.53 -12.68
CA ASN A 188 17.82 18.31 -13.71
C ASN A 188 17.14 19.67 -14.00
N ASN A 189 16.09 20.02 -13.27
CA ASN A 189 15.28 21.22 -13.44
C ASN A 189 14.69 21.38 -14.87
N VAL A 190 14.42 20.26 -15.55
CA VAL A 190 13.82 20.22 -16.89
C VAL A 190 12.37 19.76 -16.79
N ARG A 191 11.44 20.71 -16.75
CA ARG A 191 9.99 20.43 -16.69
C ARG A 191 9.38 20.28 -18.08
N LYS A 192 9.88 19.33 -18.87
CA LYS A 192 9.39 19.07 -20.24
C LYS A 192 9.12 17.59 -20.43
N TRP A 193 7.89 17.24 -20.82
CA TRP A 193 7.51 15.84 -21.07
C TRP A 193 8.40 15.13 -22.09
N ARG A 194 8.77 15.82 -23.17
CA ARG A 194 9.70 15.29 -24.19
C ARG A 194 11.05 14.87 -23.62
N TYR A 195 11.50 15.53 -22.54
CA TYR A 195 12.75 15.15 -21.86
C TYR A 195 12.57 13.84 -21.09
N VAL A 196 11.44 13.68 -20.40
CA VAL A 196 11.06 12.42 -19.72
C VAL A 196 10.97 11.26 -20.73
N LEU A 197 10.31 11.47 -21.87
CA LEU A 197 10.23 10.46 -22.94
C LEU A 197 11.62 10.08 -23.46
N GLY A 198 12.53 11.05 -23.64
CA GLY A 198 13.90 10.76 -24.08
C GLY A 198 14.70 9.90 -23.08
N ILE A 199 14.44 10.03 -21.78
CA ILE A 199 15.01 9.15 -20.74
C ILE A 199 14.43 7.74 -20.88
N LEU A 200 13.11 7.63 -21.02
CA LEU A 200 12.39 6.36 -21.14
C LEU A 200 12.78 5.58 -22.41
N GLU A 201 12.91 6.27 -23.55
CA GLU A 201 13.38 5.69 -24.81
C GLU A 201 14.81 5.17 -24.67
N ARG A 202 15.70 5.94 -24.06
CA ARG A 202 17.08 5.51 -23.81
C ARG A 202 17.14 4.25 -22.95
N TRP A 203 16.38 4.19 -21.87
CA TRP A 203 16.29 3.00 -21.01
C TRP A 203 15.71 1.78 -21.72
N LYS A 204 14.81 2.00 -22.69
CA LYS A 204 14.24 0.94 -23.53
C LYS A 204 15.25 0.40 -24.56
N THR A 205 16.13 1.25 -25.10
CA THR A 205 17.09 0.85 -26.15
C THR A 205 18.44 0.37 -25.60
N GLU A 206 18.97 1.03 -24.57
CA GLU A 206 20.31 0.77 -24.03
C GLU A 206 20.27 -0.22 -22.86
N GLY A 207 19.06 -0.55 -22.37
CA GLY A 207 18.86 -1.19 -21.09
C GLY A 207 19.03 -0.17 -19.97
N LYS A 208 18.14 -0.18 -18.99
CA LYS A 208 18.38 0.60 -17.77
C LYS A 208 19.58 -0.05 -17.08
N GLU A 209 20.67 0.69 -16.88
CA GLU A 209 21.72 0.27 -15.95
C GLU A 209 21.04 0.07 -14.60
N ASP A 210 20.74 -1.19 -14.26
CA ASP A 210 20.28 -1.54 -12.94
C ASP A 210 21.45 -1.20 -12.02
N ALA A 211 21.33 -0.07 -11.33
CA ALA A 211 22.04 0.20 -10.10
C ALA A 211 21.54 -0.79 -9.04
N THR A 212 21.77 -2.09 -9.23
CA THR A 212 21.61 -3.17 -8.24
C THR A 212 22.70 -3.10 -7.16
N SER A 213 23.32 -1.94 -6.96
CA SER A 213 24.28 -1.69 -5.88
C SER A 213 24.44 -0.20 -5.63
N SER A 214 23.37 0.47 -5.19
CA SER A 214 23.55 1.57 -4.26
C SER A 214 22.64 1.34 -3.07
N ARG A 215 23.27 1.01 -1.95
CA ARG A 215 22.69 0.93 -0.62
C ARG A 215 21.99 2.25 -0.28
N VAL A 216 20.74 2.42 -0.69
CA VAL A 216 19.82 3.31 0.00
C VAL A 216 19.06 2.44 0.99
N SER A 217 19.76 2.24 2.10
CA SER A 217 19.34 1.67 3.38
C SER A 217 17.83 1.41 3.57
N THR A 218 17.36 0.23 3.16
CA THR A 218 16.19 -0.44 3.77
C THR A 218 16.41 -0.62 5.29
N THR A 219 17.68 -0.66 5.70
CA THR A 219 18.13 -0.61 7.09
C THR A 219 17.63 0.62 7.87
N SER A 220 17.41 1.77 7.22
CA SER A 220 17.01 3.01 7.91
C SER A 220 15.51 3.04 8.17
N ALA A 221 14.65 2.64 7.23
CA ALA A 221 13.21 2.55 7.49
C ALA A 221 12.87 1.43 8.48
N LYS A 222 13.53 0.26 8.37
CA LYS A 222 13.34 -0.89 9.27
C LYS A 222 13.84 -0.59 10.70
N ARG A 223 14.95 0.16 10.88
CA ARG A 223 15.43 0.62 12.21
C ARG A 223 14.64 1.78 12.79
N TYR A 224 14.26 2.77 11.98
CA TYR A 224 13.47 3.90 12.48
C TYR A 224 12.06 3.47 12.92
N LEU A 225 11.44 2.52 12.20
CA LEU A 225 10.16 1.95 12.59
C LEU A 225 10.29 0.96 13.76
N SER A 226 11.38 0.17 13.84
CA SER A 226 11.57 -0.75 14.98
C SER A 226 11.88 -0.02 16.29
N ASP A 227 12.66 1.07 16.25
CA ASP A 227 13.03 1.81 17.47
C ASP A 227 11.91 2.75 17.95
N GLN A 228 11.04 3.26 17.05
CA GLN A 228 9.96 4.18 17.43
C GLN A 228 8.70 3.48 17.95
N PHE A 229 8.48 2.21 17.62
CA PHE A 229 7.26 1.46 17.99
C PHE A 229 7.52 0.23 18.88
N LYS A 230 8.78 -0.04 19.25
CA LYS A 230 9.16 -1.18 20.11
C LYS A 230 8.38 -1.22 21.43
N ASP A 231 8.27 -0.07 22.09
CA ASP A 231 7.60 0.06 23.40
C ASP A 231 6.07 -0.14 23.34
N ILE A 232 5.47 -0.09 22.14
CA ILE A 232 4.03 -0.27 21.93
C ILE A 232 3.71 -1.73 21.56
N ILE A 233 4.64 -2.44 20.93
CA ILE A 233 4.48 -3.83 20.48
C ILE A 233 4.80 -4.84 21.60
N GLU A 234 5.67 -4.48 22.56
CA GLU A 234 6.09 -5.38 23.66
C GLU A 234 5.17 -5.37 24.90
N ARG A 235 3.92 -4.90 24.82
CA ARG A 235 3.03 -4.75 25.98
C ARG A 235 1.77 -5.61 25.94
#